data_AF-A0A139PGL7-F1
#
_entry.id   AF-A0A139PGL7-F1
#
_cell.length_a   1.000
_cell.length_b   1.000
_cell.length_c   1.000
_cell.angle_alpha   90.00
_cell.angle_beta   90.00
_cell.angle_gamma   90.00
#
_symmetry.space_group_name_H-M   'P 1'
#
loop_
_entity.id
_entity.type
_entity.pdbx_description
1 polymer ?
#
loop_
_entity_poly.entity_id
_entity_poly.type
_entity_poly.pdbx_seq_one_letter_code
_entity_poly.pdbx_strand_id
1 'polypeptide(L)'
;MKTKKHKLLTLILVSSFVLMGAVSAAVRYPDGGVWTYGEGSGGGWAFSNYYHGKKYHYSSIVSRWDSHSDKGEAPAGKTSYAWIWTKWGEQVGFYYDYD
;
A
#
# COMPACT_ATOMS: atom_id res chain seq x y z
N MET A 1 -17.39 -9.81 -63.27
CA MET A 1 -17.24 -8.83 -62.17
C MET A 1 -16.61 -9.55 -60.98
N LYS A 2 -15.34 -9.29 -60.64
CA LYS A 2 -14.62 -9.99 -59.55
C LYS A 2 -14.83 -9.24 -58.23
N THR A 3 -15.46 -9.87 -57.25
CA THR A 3 -15.72 -9.31 -55.91
C THR A 3 -14.42 -9.21 -55.12
N LYS A 4 -14.04 -7.99 -54.70
CA LYS A 4 -12.88 -7.74 -53.82
C LYS A 4 -13.20 -8.27 -52.42
N LYS A 5 -12.35 -9.17 -51.90
CA LYS A 5 -12.43 -9.66 -50.52
C LYS A 5 -11.76 -8.62 -49.61
N HIS A 6 -12.56 -7.89 -48.83
CA HIS A 6 -12.02 -7.00 -47.81
C HIS A 6 -11.52 -7.85 -46.63
N LYS A 7 -10.21 -7.86 -46.40
CA LYS A 7 -9.61 -8.47 -45.20
C LYS A 7 -9.92 -7.55 -44.03
N LEU A 8 -10.80 -8.01 -43.13
CA LEU A 8 -11.08 -7.32 -41.89
C LEU A 8 -9.83 -7.41 -40.99
N LEU A 9 -9.15 -6.28 -40.79
CA LEU A 9 -8.05 -6.16 -39.84
C LEU A 9 -8.65 -6.04 -38.44
N THR A 10 -8.61 -7.12 -37.66
CA THR A 10 -8.96 -7.09 -36.24
C THR A 10 -7.88 -6.33 -35.48
N LEU A 11 -8.22 -5.13 -35.00
CA LEU A 11 -7.36 -4.35 -34.11
C LEU A 11 -7.51 -4.91 -32.68
N ILE A 12 -6.54 -5.72 -32.24
CA ILE A 12 -6.46 -6.13 -30.83
C ILE A 12 -5.92 -4.93 -30.05
N LEU A 13 -6.82 -4.20 -29.40
CA LEU A 13 -6.44 -3.21 -28.39
C LEU A 13 -5.92 -3.97 -27.18
N VAL A 14 -4.61 -4.19 -27.10
CA VAL A 14 -3.98 -4.67 -25.86
C VAL A 14 -4.05 -3.49 -24.89
N SER A 15 -5.13 -3.45 -24.11
CA SER A 15 -5.24 -2.59 -22.94
C SER A 15 -4.21 -3.08 -21.93
N SER A 16 -3.00 -2.54 -22.01
CA SER A 16 -1.92 -2.70 -21.02
C SER A 16 -2.28 -1.98 -19.72
N PHE A 17 -3.44 -2.26 -19.14
CA PHE A 17 -3.66 -2.01 -17.73
C PHE A 17 -2.87 -3.09 -17.00
N VAL A 18 -1.63 -2.71 -16.69
CA VAL A 18 -0.75 -3.36 -15.73
C VAL A 18 -1.61 -3.88 -14.58
N LEU A 19 -1.48 -5.15 -14.24
CA LEU A 19 -2.03 -5.74 -13.02
C LEU A 19 -1.43 -5.00 -11.81
N MET A 20 -1.91 -3.79 -11.52
CA MET A 20 -1.75 -3.17 -10.22
C MET A 20 -2.71 -3.97 -9.33
N GLY A 21 -2.18 -5.00 -8.67
CA GLY A 21 -2.94 -5.78 -7.71
C GLY A 21 -3.69 -4.85 -6.77
N ALA A 22 -4.93 -5.21 -6.42
CA ALA A 22 -5.72 -4.36 -5.54
C ALA A 22 -4.96 -4.09 -4.23
N VAL A 23 -5.12 -2.92 -3.64
CA VAL A 23 -4.51 -2.57 -2.36
C VAL A 23 -5.63 -2.32 -1.38
N SER A 24 -5.54 -2.89 -0.18
CA SER A 24 -6.41 -2.54 0.94
C SER A 24 -5.66 -1.53 1.79
N ALA A 25 -6.13 -0.28 1.83
CA ALA A 25 -5.52 0.77 2.63
C ALA A 25 -6.59 1.59 3.34
N ALA A 26 -6.25 2.06 4.54
CA ALA A 26 -7.08 2.93 5.36
C ALA A 26 -6.30 4.19 5.75
N VAL A 27 -7.06 5.24 6.08
CA VAL A 27 -6.53 6.50 6.61
C VAL A 27 -7.25 6.88 7.90
N ARG A 28 -6.50 7.42 8.85
CA ARG A 28 -7.03 8.05 10.08
C ARG A 28 -6.31 9.36 10.37
N TYR A 29 -6.96 10.22 11.16
CA TYR A 29 -6.46 11.56 11.49
C TYR A 29 -6.30 11.77 13.01
N PRO A 30 -5.43 11.01 13.69
CA PRO A 30 -5.24 11.14 15.14
C PRO A 30 -4.49 12.44 15.48
N ASP A 31 -5.01 13.20 16.46
CA ASP A 31 -4.41 14.45 17.00
C ASP A 31 -4.02 15.51 15.95
N GLY A 32 -4.63 15.48 14.76
CA GLY A 32 -4.28 16.36 13.64
C GLY A 32 -3.12 15.86 12.76
N GLY A 33 -2.63 14.64 12.98
CA GLY A 33 -1.77 13.90 12.07
C GLY A 33 -2.55 13.17 10.97
N VAL A 34 -1.82 12.46 10.12
CA VAL A 34 -2.35 11.61 9.04
C VAL A 34 -1.67 10.26 9.10
N TRP A 35 -2.41 9.23 9.51
CA TRP A 35 -1.94 7.86 9.56
C TRP A 35 -2.53 7.06 8.40
N THR A 36 -1.68 6.51 7.54
CA THR A 36 -2.07 5.64 6.43
C THR A 36 -1.43 4.27 6.61
N TYR A 37 -2.22 3.22 6.44
CA TYR A 37 -1.76 1.85 6.63
C TYR A 37 -2.53 0.91 5.72
N GLY A 38 -1.91 -0.22 5.37
CA GLY A 38 -2.53 -1.15 4.44
C GLY A 38 -1.60 -2.26 3.97
N GLU A 39 -2.13 -3.08 3.08
CA GLU A 39 -1.47 -4.25 2.52
C GLU A 39 -1.81 -4.46 1.04
N GLY A 40 -0.87 -5.03 0.31
CA GLY A 40 -1.11 -5.53 -1.05
C GLY A 40 -2.10 -6.71 -1.03
N SER A 41 -2.93 -6.84 -2.08
CA SER A 41 -3.94 -7.90 -2.16
C SER A 41 -3.33 -9.29 -2.01
N GLY A 42 -3.74 -9.97 -0.94
CA GLY A 42 -3.27 -11.30 -0.64
C GLY A 42 -1.77 -11.33 -0.35
N GLY A 43 -1.22 -10.28 0.26
CA GLY A 43 0.17 -10.25 0.71
C GLY A 43 1.14 -9.66 -0.31
N GLY A 44 2.40 -10.06 -0.20
CA GLY A 44 3.53 -9.39 -0.83
C GLY A 44 4.09 -8.33 0.11
N TRP A 45 3.32 -7.32 0.48
CA TRP A 45 3.83 -6.24 1.33
C TRP A 45 2.73 -5.62 2.17
N ALA A 46 3.13 -5.01 3.28
CA ALA A 46 2.26 -4.20 4.14
C ALA A 46 3.04 -3.00 4.70
N PHE A 47 2.32 -1.92 5.04
CA PHE A 47 2.92 -0.67 5.49
C PHE A 47 2.12 0.05 6.57
N SER A 48 2.80 0.88 7.35
CA SER A 48 2.25 1.83 8.31
C SER A 48 3.04 3.13 8.26
N ASN A 49 2.40 4.21 7.81
CA ASN A 49 3.02 5.52 7.65
C ASN A 49 2.26 6.56 8.45
N TYR A 50 2.95 7.35 9.27
CA TYR A 50 2.32 8.39 10.08
C TYR A 50 2.99 9.73 9.86
N TYR A 51 2.21 10.75 9.53
CA TYR A 51 2.64 12.14 9.48
C TYR A 51 2.05 12.90 10.65
N HIS A 52 2.86 13.70 11.35
CA HIS A 52 2.34 14.66 12.32
C HIS A 52 3.01 16.03 12.17
N GLY A 53 2.21 17.09 12.03
CA GLY A 53 2.73 18.43 11.73
C GLY A 53 3.42 19.14 12.90
N LYS A 54 3.18 18.71 14.15
CA LYS A 54 3.59 19.44 15.36
C LYS A 54 4.37 18.63 16.40
N LYS A 55 4.42 17.30 16.25
CA LYS A 55 4.92 16.39 17.29
C LYS A 55 5.89 15.40 16.69
N TYR A 56 6.83 14.96 17.50
CA TYR A 56 7.59 13.76 17.20
C TYR A 56 6.65 12.56 17.23
N HIS A 57 6.83 11.61 16.32
CA HIS A 57 5.85 10.56 16.10
C HIS A 57 6.47 9.31 15.49
N TYR A 58 5.69 8.24 15.56
CA TYR A 58 6.13 6.88 15.27
C TYR A 58 5.10 6.15 14.41
N SER A 59 5.58 5.22 13.59
CA SER A 59 4.75 4.19 12.98
C SER A 59 5.42 2.83 13.13
N SER A 60 4.61 1.78 13.28
CA SER A 60 5.13 0.43 13.32
C SER A 60 4.15 -0.56 12.70
N ILE A 61 4.72 -1.69 12.28
CA ILE A 61 4.01 -2.81 11.70
C ILE A 61 4.60 -4.12 12.22
N VAL A 62 3.75 -5.12 12.43
CA VAL A 62 4.17 -6.45 12.88
C VAL A 62 3.32 -7.53 12.22
N SER A 63 3.97 -8.58 11.71
CA SER A 63 3.34 -9.83 11.35
C SER A 63 2.78 -10.51 12.59
N ARG A 64 1.51 -10.91 12.52
CA ARG A 64 0.90 -11.73 13.58
C ARG A 64 1.27 -13.21 13.47
N TRP A 65 1.97 -13.62 12.41
CA TRP A 65 2.34 -15.02 12.17
C TRP A 65 3.71 -15.36 12.76
N ASP A 66 4.71 -14.51 12.53
CA ASP A 66 6.09 -14.77 12.95
C ASP A 66 6.75 -13.62 13.72
N SER A 67 5.97 -12.58 14.06
CA SER A 67 6.46 -11.38 14.75
C SER A 67 7.51 -10.58 13.98
N HIS A 68 7.70 -10.83 12.67
CA HIS A 68 8.52 -9.98 11.83
C HIS A 68 7.92 -8.56 11.82
N SER A 69 8.75 -7.55 12.05
CA SER A 69 8.28 -6.19 12.31
C SER A 69 9.22 -5.13 11.77
N ASP A 70 8.66 -3.97 11.49
CA ASP A 70 9.42 -2.76 11.17
C ASP A 70 8.85 -1.55 11.93
N LYS A 71 9.68 -0.52 12.13
CA LYS A 71 9.30 0.72 12.81
C LYS A 71 10.02 1.92 12.22
N GLY A 72 9.32 3.04 12.18
CA GLY A 72 9.85 4.33 11.80
C GLY A 72 9.50 5.39 12.84
N GLU A 73 10.35 6.40 12.90
CA GLU A 73 10.14 7.59 13.71
C GLU A 73 10.46 8.83 12.86
N ALA A 74 9.81 9.94 13.19
CA ALA A 74 10.03 11.18 12.47
C ALA A 74 9.77 12.42 13.35
N PRO A 75 10.57 13.48 13.17
CA PRO A 75 10.26 14.77 13.77
C PRO A 75 9.01 15.39 13.15
N ALA A 76 8.48 16.41 13.82
CA ALA A 76 7.34 17.19 13.35
C ALA A 76 7.51 17.66 11.90
N GLY A 77 6.44 17.57 11.10
CA GLY A 77 6.42 17.99 9.70
C GLY A 77 7.07 17.00 8.72
N LYS A 78 7.50 15.82 9.19
CA LYS A 78 7.92 14.69 8.37
C LYS A 78 6.96 13.51 8.55
N THR A 79 7.19 12.45 7.79
CA THR A 79 6.41 11.21 7.84
C THR A 79 7.32 10.09 8.33
N SER A 80 6.89 9.33 9.33
CA SER A 80 7.51 8.06 9.70
C SER A 80 6.99 6.95 8.78
N TYR A 81 7.87 6.01 8.42
CA TYR A 81 7.56 4.91 7.51
C TYR A 81 7.95 3.59 8.15
N ALA A 82 7.08 2.59 8.04
CA ALA A 82 7.36 1.22 8.44
C ALA A 82 6.74 0.26 7.42
N TRP A 83 7.45 -0.80 7.03
CA TRP A 83 6.95 -1.77 6.07
C TRP A 83 7.59 -3.15 6.24
N ILE A 84 6.87 -4.18 5.83
CA ILE A 84 7.36 -5.56 5.80
C ILE A 84 6.90 -6.27 4.53
N TRP A 85 7.64 -7.31 4.12
CA TRP A 85 7.10 -8.30 3.18
C TRP A 85 6.13 -9.23 3.91
N THR A 86 5.05 -9.61 3.23
CA THR A 86 4.02 -10.50 3.76
C THR A 86 3.76 -11.66 2.81
N LYS A 87 3.31 -12.79 3.35
CA LYS A 87 2.86 -13.95 2.59
C LYS A 87 1.37 -13.85 2.27
N TRP A 88 0.90 -14.74 1.40
CA TRP A 88 -0.52 -14.77 1.06
C TRP A 88 -1.41 -15.12 2.25
N GLY A 89 -2.36 -14.23 2.55
CA GLY A 89 -3.27 -14.34 3.68
C GLY A 89 -2.66 -13.98 5.04
N GLU A 90 -1.43 -13.47 5.07
CA GLU A 90 -0.75 -13.10 6.30
C GLU A 90 -1.46 -11.95 7.02
N GLN A 91 -1.69 -12.12 8.32
CA GLN A 91 -2.34 -11.10 9.13
C GLN A 91 -1.30 -10.17 9.74
N VAL A 92 -1.54 -8.87 9.65
CA VAL A 92 -0.65 -7.82 10.14
C VAL A 92 -1.33 -6.91 11.15
N GLY A 93 -0.55 -6.41 12.11
CA GLY A 93 -0.94 -5.33 13.03
C GLY A 93 -0.25 -4.03 12.63
N PHE A 94 -1.02 -2.95 12.54
CA PHE A 94 -0.53 -1.61 12.23
C PHE A 94 -0.69 -0.71 13.44
N TYR A 95 0.33 0.09 13.76
CA TYR A 95 0.28 1.06 14.86
C TYR A 95 0.90 2.41 14.48
N TYR A 96 0.54 3.42 15.26
CA TYR A 96 1.11 4.76 15.28
C TYR A 96 1.25 5.21 16.73
N ASP A 97 2.14 6.16 16.98
CA ASP A 97 2.26 6.83 18.28
C ASP A 97 2.82 8.25 18.12
N TYR A 98 2.73 9.08 19.16
CA TYR A 98 3.26 10.44 19.19
C TYR A 98 3.49 10.94 20.62
N ASP A 99 4.43 11.88 20.75
CA ASP A 99 4.74 12.56 22.01
C ASP A 99 3.69 13.64 22.41
#